data_AF-A0A917J5E1-F1
#
_entry.id   AF-A0A917J5E1-F1
#
_cell.length_a   1.000
_cell.length_b   1.000
_cell.length_c   1.000
_cell.angle_alpha   90.00
_cell.angle_beta   90.00
_cell.angle_gamma   90.00
#
_symmetry.space_group_name_H-M   'P 1'
#
loop_
_entity.id
_entity.type
_entity.pdbx_description
1 polymer ?
#
loop_
_entity_poly.entity_id
_entity_poly.type
_entity_poly.pdbx_seq_one_letter_code
_entity_poly.pdbx_strand_id
1 'polypeptide(L)'
;MKKAPFYKIGHRGTRGLMPENTIQAMTKAIEMGCNTIEMDIHITKDGQVLVYHDESFNPDYTLMPDGSEIAPADRKKYTFYQMNYADIRKFVIGKKKYAAFPQQQQMECYAPLLTELIDSVENHTKTHKVKAVNYLIEIKSNPQTDGFEQPAPEVLVDKLMSVLKPHKLGSRLIIQSFDIRPLKVLHQKYPKVTLGFLTGDAKVSMKKNLADLGFNPDFYNPHYGMVTAQMVDTYHSQNMLITPWTVNELKEMKQVKDLNVDGIITDYPNFLTDLLKQ
;
A
#
# COMPACT_ATOMS: atom_id res chain seq x y z
N MET A 1 3.29 30.07 -3.54
CA MET A 1 3.39 28.77 -4.25
C MET A 1 2.06 28.04 -4.09
N LYS A 2 1.49 27.43 -5.15
CA LYS A 2 0.25 26.66 -5.00
C LYS A 2 0.52 25.45 -4.10
N LYS A 3 -0.25 25.28 -3.02
CA LYS A 3 -0.18 24.09 -2.15
C LYS A 3 -0.42 22.85 -3.03
N ALA A 4 0.39 21.81 -2.84
CA ALA A 4 0.18 20.53 -3.52
C ALA A 4 -1.25 20.00 -3.21
N PRO A 5 -1.89 19.26 -4.13
CA PRO A 5 -3.20 18.69 -3.87
C PRO A 5 -3.12 17.72 -2.69
N PHE A 6 -4.13 17.74 -1.82
CA PHE A 6 -4.24 16.80 -0.70
C PHE A 6 -4.28 15.34 -1.21
N TYR A 7 -3.45 14.46 -0.66
CA TYR A 7 -3.38 13.05 -1.06
C TYR A 7 -4.52 12.27 -0.43
N LYS A 8 -5.52 11.92 -1.25
CA LYS A 8 -6.58 10.97 -0.89
C LYS A 8 -6.10 9.59 -1.29
N ILE A 9 -5.65 8.81 -0.31
CA ILE A 9 -4.98 7.55 -0.52
C ILE A 9 -5.91 6.40 -0.13
N GLY A 10 -6.32 5.62 -1.14
CA GLY A 10 -7.12 4.42 -0.92
C GLY A 10 -6.25 3.27 -0.44
N HIS A 11 -6.37 2.88 0.83
CA HIS A 11 -5.61 1.79 1.45
C HIS A 11 -6.03 0.45 0.86
N ARG A 12 -5.06 -0.26 0.27
CA ARG A 12 -5.28 -1.49 -0.51
C ARG A 12 -6.41 -1.33 -1.55
N GLY A 13 -6.48 -0.14 -2.14
CA GLY A 13 -7.64 0.35 -2.88
C GLY A 13 -8.73 0.88 -1.95
N THR A 14 -9.66 0.03 -1.53
CA THR A 14 -10.76 0.38 -0.61
C THR A 14 -11.12 -0.83 0.24
N ARG A 15 -10.21 -1.34 1.08
CA ARG A 15 -10.43 -2.58 1.85
C ARG A 15 -11.76 -2.60 2.63
N GLY A 16 -12.27 -1.44 3.05
CA GLY A 16 -13.57 -1.33 3.73
C GLY A 16 -14.80 -1.50 2.84
N LEU A 17 -14.66 -1.35 1.52
CA LEU A 17 -15.75 -1.35 0.53
C LEU A 17 -15.64 -2.50 -0.48
N MET A 18 -14.42 -2.92 -0.84
CA MET A 18 -14.13 -3.95 -1.83
C MET A 18 -13.02 -4.88 -1.30
N PRO A 19 -12.91 -6.13 -1.81
CA PRO A 19 -11.83 -7.04 -1.44
C PRO A 19 -10.46 -6.40 -1.64
N GLU A 20 -9.65 -6.35 -0.58
CA GLU A 20 -8.39 -5.61 -0.55
C GLU A 20 -7.38 -6.04 -1.61
N ASN A 21 -6.55 -5.09 -2.07
CA ASN A 21 -5.44 -5.36 -2.99
C ASN A 21 -5.86 -6.01 -4.34
N THR A 22 -7.13 -5.83 -4.73
CA THR A 22 -7.67 -6.29 -6.01
C THR A 22 -7.84 -5.14 -6.99
N ILE A 23 -7.93 -5.45 -8.28
CA ILE A 23 -8.22 -4.46 -9.33
C ILE A 23 -9.53 -3.73 -9.04
N GLN A 24 -10.54 -4.44 -8.56
CA GLN A 24 -11.85 -3.89 -8.22
C GLN A 24 -11.77 -2.86 -7.09
N ALA A 25 -10.96 -3.12 -6.06
CA ALA A 25 -10.70 -2.15 -5.00
C ALA A 25 -9.98 -0.90 -5.51
N MET A 26 -9.01 -1.05 -6.43
CA MET A 26 -8.32 0.09 -7.02
C MET A 26 -9.26 0.96 -7.87
N THR A 27 -10.08 0.32 -8.71
CA THR A 27 -11.12 1.01 -9.47
C THR A 27 -12.09 1.74 -8.54
N LYS A 28 -12.53 1.08 -7.46
CA LYS A 28 -13.44 1.70 -6.51
C LYS A 28 -12.82 2.92 -5.81
N ALA A 29 -11.54 2.87 -5.48
CA ALA A 29 -10.83 4.02 -4.88
C ALA A 29 -10.88 5.23 -5.81
N ILE A 30 -10.64 5.03 -7.11
CA ILE A 30 -10.68 6.09 -8.12
C ILE A 30 -12.09 6.66 -8.26
N GLU A 31 -13.12 5.81 -8.28
CA GLU A 31 -14.54 6.24 -8.29
C GLU A 31 -14.90 7.07 -7.05
N MET A 32 -14.34 6.72 -5.89
CA MET A 32 -14.51 7.48 -4.64
C MET A 32 -13.64 8.74 -4.60
N GLY A 33 -12.91 9.04 -5.68
CA GLY A 33 -12.15 10.27 -5.85
C GLY A 33 -10.73 10.23 -5.28
N CYS A 34 -10.18 9.06 -4.98
CA CYS A 34 -8.76 8.96 -4.62
C CYS A 34 -7.88 9.44 -5.78
N ASN A 35 -6.84 10.22 -5.46
CA ASN A 35 -5.79 10.58 -6.42
C ASN A 35 -4.55 9.69 -6.28
N THR A 36 -4.54 8.83 -5.27
CA THR A 36 -3.47 7.88 -4.98
C THR A 36 -4.11 6.57 -4.54
N ILE A 37 -3.63 5.47 -5.09
CA ILE A 37 -4.02 4.12 -4.68
C ILE A 37 -2.83 3.46 -4.01
N GLU A 38 -3.07 2.87 -2.85
CA GLU A 38 -2.06 2.19 -2.05
C GLU A 38 -2.23 0.68 -2.16
N MET A 39 -1.12 -0.04 -2.19
CA MET A 39 -1.10 -1.50 -2.32
C MET A 39 0.18 -2.10 -1.77
N ASP A 40 0.11 -3.36 -1.39
CA ASP A 40 1.22 -4.12 -0.81
C ASP A 40 1.75 -5.15 -1.80
N ILE A 41 3.08 -5.37 -1.81
CA ILE A 41 3.70 -6.35 -2.71
C ILE A 41 4.53 -7.41 -2.00
N HIS A 42 4.57 -8.58 -2.62
CA HIS A 42 5.43 -9.72 -2.28
C HIS A 42 6.09 -10.29 -3.54
N ILE A 43 7.13 -11.11 -3.34
CA ILE A 43 7.80 -11.85 -4.42
C ILE A 43 7.41 -13.32 -4.34
N THR A 44 6.97 -13.89 -5.46
CA THR A 44 6.64 -15.33 -5.55
C THR A 44 7.90 -16.18 -5.74
N LYS A 45 7.79 -17.51 -5.60
CA LYS A 45 8.91 -18.44 -5.83
C LYS A 45 9.50 -18.32 -7.23
N ASP A 46 8.64 -18.18 -8.24
CA ASP A 46 9.00 -17.94 -9.64
C ASP A 46 9.34 -16.47 -9.94
N GLY A 47 9.49 -15.65 -8.90
CA GLY A 47 10.06 -14.31 -8.98
C GLY A 47 9.12 -13.24 -9.54
N GLN A 48 7.82 -13.50 -9.57
CA GLN A 48 6.79 -12.53 -9.95
C GLN A 48 6.51 -11.56 -8.80
N VAL A 49 6.00 -10.37 -9.12
CA VAL A 49 5.61 -9.36 -8.12
C VAL A 49 4.10 -9.45 -7.91
N LEU A 50 3.71 -10.04 -6.78
CA LEU A 50 2.33 -10.28 -6.36
C LEU A 50 1.81 -9.09 -5.55
N VAL A 51 0.53 -8.76 -5.69
CA VAL A 51 -0.15 -7.77 -4.83
C VAL A 51 -0.96 -8.49 -3.76
N TYR A 52 -0.56 -8.35 -2.49
CA TYR A 52 -1.23 -8.90 -1.31
C TYR A 52 -0.59 -8.32 -0.04
N HIS A 53 -1.33 -8.20 1.08
CA HIS A 53 -0.79 -7.56 2.28
C HIS A 53 0.18 -8.44 3.07
N ASP A 54 -0.26 -9.63 3.47
CA ASP A 54 0.56 -10.54 4.27
C ASP A 54 1.46 -11.42 3.37
N GLU A 55 2.49 -12.04 3.92
CA GLU A 55 3.41 -12.95 3.19
C GLU A 55 2.79 -14.28 2.76
N SER A 56 1.56 -14.54 3.22
CA SER A 56 0.77 -15.74 2.98
C SER A 56 -0.72 -15.41 3.02
N PHE A 57 -1.55 -16.25 2.40
CA PHE A 57 -3.00 -16.04 2.40
C PHE A 57 -3.60 -15.97 3.81
N ASN A 58 -4.35 -14.90 4.07
CA ASN A 58 -5.11 -14.71 5.28
C ASN A 58 -6.38 -15.60 5.27
N PRO A 59 -6.53 -16.53 6.23
CA PRO A 59 -7.69 -17.41 6.33
C PRO A 59 -9.03 -16.71 6.55
N ASP A 60 -9.04 -15.48 7.07
CA ASP A 60 -10.27 -14.76 7.40
C ASP A 60 -11.09 -14.39 6.17
N TYR A 61 -10.44 -14.24 5.01
CA TYR A 61 -11.09 -13.77 3.78
C TYR A 61 -10.64 -14.49 2.50
N THR A 62 -9.80 -15.53 2.61
CA THR A 62 -9.32 -16.30 1.45
C THR A 62 -9.83 -17.75 1.50
N LEU A 63 -10.27 -18.27 0.36
CA LEU A 63 -10.65 -19.66 0.14
C LEU A 63 -9.63 -20.35 -0.77
N MET A 64 -9.46 -21.65 -0.57
CA MET A 64 -8.66 -22.53 -1.44
C MET A 64 -9.34 -22.71 -2.80
N PRO A 65 -8.61 -23.20 -3.83
CA PRO A 65 -9.16 -23.36 -5.19
C PRO A 65 -10.40 -24.26 -5.29
N ASP A 66 -10.55 -25.22 -4.38
CA ASP A 66 -11.72 -26.10 -4.29
C ASP A 66 -12.89 -25.48 -3.49
N GLY A 67 -12.75 -24.23 -3.04
CA GLY A 67 -13.73 -23.49 -2.26
C GLY A 67 -13.69 -23.75 -0.76
N SER A 68 -12.81 -24.63 -0.27
CA SER A 68 -12.68 -24.90 1.15
C SER A 68 -11.84 -23.85 1.89
N GLU A 69 -11.96 -23.82 3.22
CA GLU A 69 -11.25 -22.83 4.04
C GLU A 69 -9.79 -23.23 4.31
N ILE A 70 -8.92 -22.22 4.44
CA ILE A 70 -7.57 -22.43 4.93
C ILE A 70 -7.63 -22.62 6.45
N ALA A 71 -7.17 -23.75 6.96
CA ALA A 71 -7.02 -23.91 8.40
C ALA A 71 -5.98 -22.90 8.93
N PRO A 72 -6.22 -22.16 10.02
CA PRO A 72 -5.27 -21.15 10.51
C PRO A 72 -3.86 -21.69 10.78
N ALA A 73 -3.74 -22.94 11.24
CA ALA A 73 -2.45 -23.61 11.46
C ALA A 73 -1.67 -23.89 10.15
N ASP A 74 -2.38 -23.95 9.01
CA ASP A 74 -1.83 -24.28 7.70
C ASP A 74 -1.41 -23.05 6.90
N ARG A 75 -1.70 -21.83 7.40
CA ARG A 75 -1.40 -20.56 6.73
C ARG A 75 0.02 -20.49 6.15
N LYS A 76 1.03 -20.89 6.93
CA LYS A 76 2.45 -20.86 6.53
C LYS A 76 2.81 -21.81 5.39
N LYS A 77 1.96 -22.80 5.08
CA LYS A 77 2.14 -23.65 3.89
C LYS A 77 1.95 -22.85 2.59
N TYR A 78 1.29 -21.70 2.68
CA TYR A 78 0.93 -20.85 1.56
C TYR A 78 1.74 -19.53 1.52
N THR A 79 2.98 -19.54 2.02
CA THR A 79 3.90 -18.41 1.90
C THR A 79 4.26 -18.18 0.42
N PHE A 80 4.06 -16.96 -0.07
CA PHE A 80 4.14 -16.65 -1.49
C PHE A 80 5.53 -16.89 -2.09
N TYR A 81 6.59 -16.58 -1.35
CA TYR A 81 7.97 -16.84 -1.80
C TYR A 81 8.32 -18.34 -1.90
N GLN A 82 7.42 -19.22 -1.46
CA GLN A 82 7.52 -20.68 -1.59
C GLN A 82 6.57 -21.26 -2.65
N MET A 83 5.75 -20.44 -3.31
CA MET A 83 4.75 -20.86 -4.30
C MET A 83 4.96 -20.17 -5.66
N ASN A 84 4.71 -20.92 -6.75
CA ASN A 84 4.68 -20.32 -8.08
C ASN A 84 3.38 -19.54 -8.28
N TYR A 85 3.41 -18.45 -9.03
CA TYR A 85 2.24 -17.59 -9.21
C TYR A 85 1.04 -18.33 -9.83
N ALA A 86 1.30 -19.28 -10.74
CA ALA A 86 0.25 -20.09 -11.36
C ALA A 86 -0.63 -20.85 -10.35
N ASP A 87 -0.09 -21.19 -9.17
CA ASP A 87 -0.85 -21.83 -8.08
C ASP A 87 -1.48 -20.81 -7.15
N ILE A 88 -0.77 -19.72 -6.84
CA ILE A 88 -1.29 -18.59 -6.05
C ILE A 88 -2.57 -18.03 -6.69
N ARG A 89 -2.58 -17.84 -8.02
CA ARG A 89 -3.71 -17.24 -8.75
C ARG A 89 -5.03 -18.01 -8.61
N LYS A 90 -4.98 -19.29 -8.25
CA LYS A 90 -6.17 -20.14 -8.13
C LYS A 90 -6.95 -19.90 -6.82
N PHE A 91 -6.35 -19.26 -5.83
CA PHE A 91 -7.01 -18.95 -4.57
C PHE A 91 -8.06 -17.85 -4.77
N VAL A 92 -9.15 -17.95 -4.02
CA VAL A 92 -10.29 -17.05 -4.14
C VAL A 92 -10.29 -16.07 -2.97
N ILE A 93 -10.21 -14.78 -3.30
CA ILE A 93 -10.27 -13.66 -2.35
C ILE A 93 -11.62 -12.97 -2.51
N GLY A 94 -12.18 -12.44 -1.42
CA GLY A 94 -13.35 -11.54 -1.47
C GLY A 94 -14.71 -12.24 -1.50
N LYS A 95 -14.76 -13.55 -1.76
CA LYS A 95 -16.01 -14.32 -1.71
C LYS A 95 -16.46 -14.58 -0.28
N LYS A 96 -15.51 -14.82 0.63
CA LYS A 96 -15.77 -15.01 2.06
C LYS A 96 -16.10 -13.66 2.70
N LYS A 97 -17.12 -13.63 3.57
CA LYS A 97 -17.47 -12.43 4.35
C LYS A 97 -16.33 -12.11 5.31
N TYR A 98 -15.78 -10.90 5.21
CA TYR A 98 -14.72 -10.47 6.11
C TYR A 98 -15.31 -9.73 7.33
N ALA A 99 -15.32 -10.37 8.49
CA ALA A 99 -15.96 -9.84 9.69
C ALA A 99 -15.43 -8.46 10.14
N ALA A 100 -14.14 -8.19 9.91
CA ALA A 100 -13.52 -6.90 10.24
C ALA A 100 -14.01 -5.73 9.35
N PHE A 101 -14.54 -6.03 8.15
CA PHE A 101 -15.02 -5.04 7.19
C PHE A 101 -16.44 -5.43 6.70
N PRO A 102 -17.47 -5.25 7.55
CA PRO A 102 -18.82 -5.71 7.25
C PRO A 102 -19.50 -4.99 6.07
N GLN A 103 -18.98 -3.85 5.63
CA GLN A 103 -19.44 -3.10 4.45
C GLN A 103 -18.77 -3.55 3.15
N GLN A 104 -17.76 -4.42 3.23
CA GLN A 104 -17.05 -4.94 2.07
C GLN A 104 -18.01 -5.77 1.20
N GLN A 105 -18.07 -5.45 -0.09
CA GLN A 105 -18.85 -6.24 -1.04
C GLN A 105 -18.18 -7.60 -1.28
N GLN A 106 -18.99 -8.66 -1.22
CA GLN A 106 -18.51 -10.01 -1.52
C GLN A 106 -18.52 -10.25 -3.03
N MET A 107 -17.37 -10.65 -3.56
CA MET A 107 -17.24 -11.03 -4.96
C MET A 107 -16.02 -11.94 -5.15
N GLU A 108 -16.02 -12.71 -6.22
CA GLU A 108 -14.87 -13.58 -6.53
C GLU A 108 -13.74 -12.76 -7.16
N CYS A 109 -12.63 -12.65 -6.44
CA CYS A 109 -11.39 -12.03 -6.86
C CYS A 109 -10.21 -12.99 -6.66
N TYR A 110 -9.03 -12.57 -7.13
CA TYR A 110 -7.76 -13.27 -6.95
C TYR A 110 -6.67 -12.24 -6.59
N ALA A 111 -5.50 -12.71 -6.15
CA ALA A 111 -4.33 -11.85 -5.91
C ALA A 111 -3.64 -11.53 -7.26
N PRO A 112 -3.69 -10.28 -7.75
CA PRO A 112 -3.17 -9.94 -9.07
C PRO A 112 -1.65 -9.81 -9.07
N LEU A 113 -1.04 -9.93 -10.24
CA LEU A 113 0.32 -9.40 -10.42
C LEU A 113 0.28 -7.88 -10.42
N LEU A 114 1.37 -7.26 -9.96
CA LEU A 114 1.48 -5.80 -9.93
C LEU A 114 1.31 -5.17 -11.32
N THR A 115 1.87 -5.79 -12.36
CA THR A 115 1.75 -5.31 -13.75
C THR A 115 0.30 -5.37 -14.24
N GLU A 116 -0.39 -6.49 -13.97
CA GLU A 116 -1.80 -6.69 -14.33
C GLU A 116 -2.69 -5.63 -13.65
N LEU A 117 -2.41 -5.31 -12.39
CA LEU A 117 -3.12 -4.28 -11.66
C LEU A 117 -2.87 -2.88 -12.25
N ILE A 118 -1.61 -2.52 -12.51
CA ILE A 118 -1.27 -1.20 -13.07
C ILE A 118 -1.88 -1.04 -14.47
N ASP A 119 -1.76 -2.05 -15.33
CA ASP A 119 -2.34 -2.04 -16.68
C ASP A 119 -3.86 -1.84 -16.61
N SER A 120 -4.54 -2.52 -15.68
CA SER A 120 -5.97 -2.38 -15.47
C SER A 120 -6.37 -0.97 -15.03
N VAL A 121 -5.61 -0.37 -14.11
CA VAL A 121 -5.85 1.00 -13.63
C VAL A 121 -5.57 2.04 -14.73
N GLU A 122 -4.45 1.94 -15.43
CA GLU A 122 -4.13 2.87 -16.54
C GLU A 122 -5.17 2.75 -17.67
N ASN A 123 -5.64 1.54 -17.97
CA ASN A 123 -6.72 1.34 -18.94
C ASN A 123 -8.05 1.94 -18.46
N HIS A 124 -8.41 1.71 -17.19
CA HIS A 124 -9.62 2.27 -16.59
C HIS A 124 -9.61 3.80 -16.65
N THR A 125 -8.51 4.43 -16.25
CA THR A 125 -8.40 5.90 -16.23
C THR A 125 -8.50 6.52 -17.62
N LYS A 126 -7.85 5.91 -18.63
CA LYS A 126 -7.96 6.33 -20.04
C LYS A 126 -9.37 6.17 -20.59
N THR A 127 -9.98 5.01 -20.37
CA THR A 127 -11.31 4.67 -20.92
C THR A 127 -12.40 5.58 -20.35
N HIS A 128 -12.35 5.84 -19.04
CA HIS A 128 -13.35 6.67 -18.35
C HIS A 128 -12.98 8.16 -18.32
N LYS A 129 -11.85 8.54 -18.94
CA LYS A 129 -11.33 9.92 -18.99
C LYS A 129 -11.20 10.56 -17.60
N VAL A 130 -10.87 9.76 -16.59
CA VAL A 130 -10.54 10.23 -15.25
C VAL A 130 -9.04 10.53 -15.16
N LYS A 131 -8.66 11.44 -14.27
CA LYS A 131 -7.24 11.82 -14.12
C LYS A 131 -6.41 10.60 -13.71
N ALA A 132 -5.21 10.49 -14.26
CA ALA A 132 -4.24 9.50 -13.82
C ALA A 132 -3.95 9.65 -12.32
N VAL A 133 -3.77 8.53 -11.64
CA VAL A 133 -3.52 8.45 -10.19
C VAL A 133 -2.06 8.13 -9.90
N ASN A 134 -1.65 8.41 -8.66
CA ASN A 134 -0.40 7.95 -8.10
C ASN A 134 -0.54 6.51 -7.58
N TYR A 135 0.55 5.76 -7.61
CA TYR A 135 0.69 4.43 -7.05
C TYR A 135 1.60 4.52 -5.83
N LEU A 136 1.08 4.23 -4.65
CA LEU A 136 1.84 4.10 -3.41
C LEU A 136 2.02 2.61 -3.12
N ILE A 137 3.21 2.09 -3.42
CA ILE A 137 3.50 0.66 -3.37
C ILE A 137 4.30 0.34 -2.10
N GLU A 138 3.74 -0.43 -1.19
CA GLU A 138 4.45 -0.92 -0.01
C GLU A 138 5.24 -2.19 -0.30
N ILE A 139 6.56 -2.13 -0.07
CA ILE A 139 7.40 -3.31 0.05
C ILE A 139 7.21 -3.91 1.44
N LYS A 140 6.68 -5.13 1.50
CA LYS A 140 6.63 -5.95 2.71
C LYS A 140 7.91 -6.78 2.82
N SER A 141 8.72 -6.50 3.83
CA SER A 141 9.92 -7.28 4.12
C SER A 141 10.28 -7.22 5.60
N ASN A 142 10.99 -8.25 6.06
CA ASN A 142 11.39 -8.39 7.44
C ASN A 142 12.78 -9.07 7.52
N PRO A 143 13.82 -8.45 8.11
CA PRO A 143 15.16 -9.02 8.15
C PRO A 143 15.24 -10.45 8.70
N GLN A 144 14.34 -10.80 9.61
CA GLN A 144 14.31 -12.10 10.27
C GLN A 144 13.78 -13.22 9.37
N THR A 145 13.14 -12.90 8.25
CA THR A 145 12.48 -13.87 7.36
C THR A 145 12.99 -13.84 5.92
N ASP A 146 14.06 -13.08 5.67
CA ASP A 146 14.78 -13.09 4.39
C ASP A 146 15.22 -14.52 4.02
N GLY A 147 15.04 -14.88 2.76
CA GLY A 147 15.28 -16.22 2.23
C GLY A 147 14.09 -17.18 2.37
N PHE A 148 13.05 -16.83 3.14
CA PHE A 148 11.87 -17.67 3.32
C PHE A 148 10.55 -16.96 2.94
N GLU A 149 10.30 -15.76 3.46
CA GLU A 149 9.08 -14.97 3.15
C GLU A 149 9.32 -13.98 2.00
N GLN A 150 10.56 -13.54 1.82
CA GLN A 150 10.99 -12.65 0.75
C GLN A 150 12.49 -12.86 0.44
N PRO A 151 12.99 -12.44 -0.73
CA PRO A 151 14.43 -12.40 -0.97
C PRO A 151 15.10 -11.22 -0.24
N ALA A 152 16.44 -11.18 -0.26
CA ALA A 152 17.20 -10.04 0.26
C ALA A 152 16.79 -8.70 -0.41
N PRO A 153 16.94 -7.56 0.27
CA PRO A 153 16.45 -6.25 -0.19
C PRO A 153 16.86 -5.87 -1.62
N GLU A 154 18.11 -6.13 -2.02
CA GLU A 154 18.61 -5.81 -3.36
C GLU A 154 17.89 -6.60 -4.45
N VAL A 155 17.67 -7.90 -4.20
CA VAL A 155 16.99 -8.79 -5.14
C VAL A 155 15.51 -8.43 -5.23
N LEU A 156 14.87 -8.13 -4.10
CA LEU A 156 13.48 -7.67 -4.05
C LEU A 156 13.32 -6.39 -4.88
N VAL A 157 14.14 -5.38 -4.62
CA VAL A 157 14.09 -4.09 -5.30
C VAL A 157 14.38 -4.23 -6.79
N ASP A 158 15.35 -5.05 -7.20
CA ASP A 158 15.66 -5.25 -8.61
C ASP A 158 14.50 -5.96 -9.35
N LYS A 159 13.83 -6.94 -8.71
CA LYS A 159 12.61 -7.56 -9.24
C LYS A 159 11.48 -6.55 -9.40
N LEU A 160 11.17 -5.79 -8.34
CA LEU A 160 10.13 -4.76 -8.33
C LEU A 160 10.37 -3.71 -9.42
N MET A 161 11.59 -3.17 -9.50
CA MET A 161 11.91 -2.13 -10.47
C MET A 161 11.98 -2.65 -11.90
N SER A 162 12.27 -3.94 -12.12
CA SER A 162 12.25 -4.51 -13.47
C SER A 162 10.85 -4.52 -14.08
N VAL A 163 9.81 -4.73 -13.28
CA VAL A 163 8.41 -4.68 -13.74
C VAL A 163 7.82 -3.27 -13.77
N LEU A 164 8.29 -2.36 -12.91
CA LEU A 164 7.79 -0.97 -12.85
C LEU A 164 8.36 -0.04 -13.93
N LYS A 165 9.65 -0.16 -14.28
CA LYS A 165 10.30 0.73 -15.26
C LYS A 165 9.57 0.81 -16.61
N PRO A 166 9.10 -0.30 -17.21
CA PRO A 166 8.39 -0.26 -18.50
C PRO A 166 7.12 0.61 -18.50
N HIS A 167 6.44 0.75 -17.35
CA HIS A 167 5.21 1.52 -17.22
C HIS A 167 5.42 3.04 -17.26
N LYS A 168 6.67 3.53 -17.11
CA LYS A 168 7.04 4.95 -17.18
C LYS A 168 6.15 5.87 -16.32
N LEU A 169 5.84 5.43 -15.10
CA LEU A 169 4.93 6.14 -14.19
C LEU A 169 5.45 7.53 -13.75
N GLY A 170 6.77 7.78 -13.84
CA GLY A 170 7.37 9.06 -13.47
C GLY A 170 7.13 9.40 -12.01
N SER A 171 6.76 10.65 -11.72
CA SER A 171 6.46 11.12 -10.35
C SER A 171 5.20 10.52 -9.73
N ARG A 172 4.44 9.70 -10.47
CA ARG A 172 3.27 8.97 -9.95
C ARG A 172 3.68 7.69 -9.21
N LEU A 173 4.92 7.25 -9.36
CA LEU A 173 5.44 6.08 -8.63
C LEU A 173 6.00 6.53 -7.28
N ILE A 174 5.37 6.06 -6.21
CA ILE A 174 5.80 6.25 -4.83
C ILE A 174 6.00 4.87 -4.23
N ILE A 175 7.15 4.60 -3.62
CA ILE A 175 7.43 3.32 -2.95
C ILE A 175 7.62 3.57 -1.46
N GLN A 176 6.94 2.79 -0.62
CA GLN A 176 7.03 2.87 0.83
C GLN A 176 7.43 1.55 1.47
N SER A 177 7.94 1.60 2.71
CA SER A 177 8.18 0.42 3.54
C SER A 177 8.38 0.81 5.00
N PHE A 178 8.09 -0.12 5.91
CA PHE A 178 8.60 -0.07 7.29
C PHE A 178 10.07 -0.50 7.38
N ASP A 179 10.50 -1.38 6.48
CA ASP A 179 11.87 -1.85 6.43
C ASP A 179 12.74 -0.80 5.72
N ILE A 180 13.65 -0.19 6.48
CA ILE A 180 14.56 0.83 5.94
C ILE A 180 15.53 0.27 4.90
N ARG A 181 15.78 -1.05 4.86
CA ARG A 181 16.78 -1.66 3.98
C ARG A 181 16.42 -1.52 2.50
N PRO A 182 15.22 -1.94 2.02
CA PRO A 182 14.83 -1.69 0.62
C PRO A 182 14.75 -0.20 0.27
N LEU A 183 14.37 0.67 1.21
CA LEU A 183 14.37 2.12 0.99
C LEU A 183 15.79 2.68 0.75
N LYS A 184 16.79 2.21 1.50
CA LYS A 184 18.20 2.56 1.27
C LYS A 184 18.70 2.09 -0.09
N VAL A 185 18.35 0.87 -0.50
CA VAL A 185 18.68 0.35 -1.84
C VAL A 185 18.04 1.20 -2.92
N LEU A 186 16.76 1.55 -2.78
CA LEU A 186 16.04 2.43 -3.72
C LEU A 186 16.66 3.82 -3.79
N HIS A 187 16.99 4.43 -2.65
CA HIS A 187 17.62 5.74 -2.60
C HIS A 187 18.96 5.77 -3.36
N GLN A 188 19.76 4.71 -3.23
CA GLN A 188 21.06 4.59 -3.91
C GLN A 188 20.95 4.25 -5.39
N LYS A 189 20.16 3.22 -5.75
CA LYS A 189 20.08 2.70 -7.14
C LYS A 189 19.08 3.47 -8.01
N TYR A 190 18.05 4.05 -7.41
CA TYR A 190 16.89 4.64 -8.07
C TYR A 190 16.50 6.02 -7.49
N PRO A 191 17.43 7.00 -7.44
CA PRO A 191 17.25 8.26 -6.71
C PRO A 191 16.14 9.18 -7.26
N LYS A 192 15.49 8.82 -8.37
CA LYS A 192 14.34 9.54 -8.94
C LYS A 192 12.99 8.98 -8.48
N VAL A 193 12.98 7.83 -7.82
CA VAL A 193 11.76 7.24 -7.25
C VAL A 193 11.42 7.99 -5.98
N THR A 194 10.17 8.42 -5.86
CA THR A 194 9.66 9.06 -4.66
C THR A 194 9.51 8.02 -3.55
N LEU A 195 10.05 8.28 -2.37
CA LEU A 195 10.12 7.32 -1.27
C LEU A 195 9.27 7.75 -0.07
N GLY A 196 8.52 6.77 0.48
CA GLY A 196 7.79 6.90 1.72
C GLY A 196 8.40 6.04 2.83
N PHE A 197 8.50 6.59 4.03
CA PHE A 197 8.91 5.83 5.20
C PHE A 197 7.72 5.60 6.14
N LEU A 198 7.37 4.32 6.37
CA LEU A 198 6.30 3.93 7.28
C LEU A 198 6.83 3.76 8.71
N THR A 199 6.08 4.28 9.69
CA THR A 199 6.41 4.09 11.11
C THR A 199 5.16 3.90 11.96
N GLY A 200 5.24 3.04 12.97
CA GLY A 200 4.13 2.76 13.90
C GLY A 200 4.53 2.65 15.37
N ASP A 201 5.83 2.76 15.69
CA ASP A 201 6.29 2.70 17.08
C ASP A 201 6.38 4.10 17.69
N ALA A 202 5.42 4.42 18.56
CA ALA A 202 5.36 5.70 19.29
C ALA A 202 6.56 5.95 20.21
N LYS A 203 7.36 4.92 20.51
CA LYS A 203 8.57 5.05 21.34
C LYS A 203 9.78 5.54 20.54
N VAL A 204 9.75 5.44 19.21
CA VAL A 204 10.86 5.84 18.36
C VAL A 204 10.62 7.26 17.85
N SER A 205 11.53 8.17 18.24
CA SER A 205 11.46 9.56 17.78
C SER A 205 11.72 9.67 16.27
N MET A 206 11.13 10.67 15.64
CA MET A 206 11.44 11.08 14.27
C MET A 206 12.95 11.17 14.01
N LYS A 207 13.69 11.82 14.91
CA LYS A 207 15.13 12.02 14.75
C LYS A 207 15.88 10.69 14.65
N LYS A 208 15.48 9.71 15.47
CA LYS A 208 16.05 8.36 15.43
C LYS A 208 15.69 7.65 14.13
N ASN A 209 14.42 7.70 13.73
CA ASN A 209 13.93 7.14 12.48
C ASN A 209 14.71 7.65 11.25
N LEU A 210 14.84 8.98 11.12
CA LEU A 210 15.58 9.57 10.00
C LEU A 210 17.08 9.28 10.06
N ALA A 211 17.68 9.26 11.26
CA ALA A 211 19.07 8.87 11.43
C ALA A 211 19.33 7.42 11.00
N ASP A 212 18.41 6.51 11.35
CA ASP A 212 18.51 5.10 10.96
C ASP A 212 18.31 4.92 9.46
N LEU A 213 17.35 5.63 8.86
CA LEU A 213 17.10 5.63 7.43
C LEU A 213 18.28 6.22 6.64
N GLY A 214 18.94 7.25 7.17
CA GLY A 214 20.15 7.84 6.59
C GLY A 214 19.91 8.87 5.49
N PHE A 215 18.66 9.22 5.21
CA PHE A 215 18.24 10.29 4.29
C PHE A 215 16.83 10.78 4.66
N ASN A 216 16.42 11.93 4.13
CA ASN A 216 15.05 12.43 4.28
C ASN A 216 14.17 11.85 3.15
N PRO A 217 13.15 11.04 3.46
CA PRO A 217 12.21 10.53 2.46
C PRO A 217 11.29 11.65 1.97
N ASP A 218 10.67 11.49 0.80
CA ASP A 218 9.67 12.44 0.30
C ASP A 218 8.38 12.40 1.12
N PHE A 219 7.99 11.21 1.59
CA PHE A 219 6.83 10.97 2.45
C PHE A 219 7.24 10.36 3.78
N TYR A 220 6.69 10.87 4.87
CA TYR A 220 6.76 10.28 6.20
C TYR A 220 5.34 9.85 6.62
N ASN A 221 5.13 8.54 6.77
CA ASN A 221 3.81 7.94 6.88
C ASN A 221 3.64 7.26 8.25
N PRO A 222 3.28 8.01 9.30
CA PRO A 222 3.12 7.46 10.63
C PRO A 222 1.74 6.84 10.85
N HIS A 223 1.63 5.95 11.83
CA HIS A 223 0.32 5.62 12.39
C HIS A 223 -0.38 6.89 12.89
N TYR A 224 -1.66 7.07 12.55
CA TYR A 224 -2.39 8.33 12.76
C TYR A 224 -2.43 8.77 14.23
N GLY A 225 -2.50 7.82 15.16
CA GLY A 225 -2.50 8.08 16.61
C GLY A 225 -1.19 8.70 17.14
N MET A 226 -0.13 8.77 16.33
CA MET A 226 1.15 9.39 16.68
C MET A 226 1.27 10.84 16.17
N VAL A 227 0.35 11.31 15.32
CA VAL A 227 0.50 12.60 14.64
C VAL A 227 0.21 13.76 15.59
N THR A 228 1.10 14.75 15.59
CA THR A 228 0.94 16.02 16.32
C THR A 228 1.23 17.20 15.40
N ALA A 229 0.74 18.40 15.73
CA ALA A 229 1.03 19.61 14.95
C ALA A 229 2.54 19.87 14.86
N GLN A 230 3.26 19.72 15.98
CA GLN A 230 4.72 19.86 16.01
C GLN A 230 5.43 18.88 15.06
N MET A 231 4.92 17.65 14.98
CA MET A 231 5.44 16.65 14.06
C MET A 231 5.25 17.08 12.60
N VAL A 232 4.05 17.57 12.24
CA VAL A 232 3.75 18.08 10.89
C VAL A 232 4.66 19.27 10.53
N ASP A 233 4.78 20.27 11.41
CA ASP A 233 5.63 21.44 11.19
C ASP A 233 7.10 21.05 10.97
N THR A 234 7.59 20.08 11.75
CA THR A 234 8.97 19.59 11.63
C THR A 234 9.19 18.93 10.28
N TYR A 235 8.27 18.10 9.79
CA TYR A 235 8.39 17.45 8.48
C TYR A 235 8.34 18.44 7.32
N HIS A 236 7.41 19.41 7.37
CA HIS A 236 7.32 20.46 6.37
C HIS A 236 8.59 21.30 6.30
N SER A 237 9.22 21.59 7.45
CA SER A 237 10.51 22.31 7.49
C SER A 237 11.67 21.54 6.82
N GLN A 238 11.53 20.23 6.66
CA GLN A 238 12.49 19.35 6.00
C GLN A 238 12.09 18.96 4.57
N ASN A 239 11.08 19.66 4.00
CA ASN A 239 10.49 19.40 2.67
C ASN A 239 9.90 17.99 2.50
N MET A 240 9.45 17.37 3.60
CA MET A 240 8.77 16.07 3.55
C MET A 240 7.26 16.26 3.65
N LEU A 241 6.51 15.37 3.00
CA LEU A 241 5.06 15.27 3.11
C LEU A 241 4.70 14.28 4.22
N ILE A 242 3.57 14.50 4.89
CA ILE A 242 3.07 13.58 5.93
C ILE A 242 1.70 13.02 5.56
N THR A 243 1.61 11.70 5.42
CA THR A 243 0.35 11.00 5.09
C THR A 243 0.08 9.85 6.08
N PRO A 244 -0.63 10.11 7.19
CA PRO A 244 -0.89 9.08 8.20
C PRO A 244 -1.82 7.95 7.74
N TRP A 245 -1.62 6.78 8.33
CA TRP A 245 -2.40 5.55 8.12
C TRP A 245 -2.87 4.93 9.46
N THR A 246 -3.86 4.04 9.48
CA THR A 246 -5.00 4.02 8.56
C THR A 246 -6.16 4.72 9.25
N VAL A 247 -6.65 5.82 8.69
CA VAL A 247 -7.65 6.69 9.34
C VAL A 247 -9.04 6.36 8.79
N ASN A 248 -9.86 5.65 9.55
CA ASN A 248 -11.12 5.10 9.03
C ASN A 248 -12.37 5.81 9.53
N GLU A 249 -12.26 6.55 10.63
CA GLU A 249 -13.39 7.20 11.27
C GLU A 249 -13.41 8.70 10.95
N LEU A 250 -14.60 9.26 10.70
CA LEU A 250 -14.75 10.65 10.25
C LEU A 250 -14.19 11.66 11.27
N LYS A 251 -14.35 11.36 12.56
CA LYS A 251 -13.84 12.20 13.65
C LYS A 251 -12.32 12.28 13.60
N GLU A 252 -11.64 11.14 13.47
CA GLU A 252 -10.19 11.00 13.39
C GLU A 252 -9.67 11.62 12.09
N MET A 253 -10.37 11.43 10.96
CA MET A 253 -10.05 12.08 9.68
C MET A 253 -10.04 13.61 9.82
N LYS A 254 -11.05 14.18 10.49
CA LYS A 254 -11.12 15.62 10.76
C LYS A 254 -9.97 16.05 11.67
N GLN A 255 -9.72 15.33 12.77
CA GLN A 255 -8.64 15.64 13.71
C GLN A 255 -7.28 15.69 13.03
N VAL A 256 -6.89 14.66 12.27
CA VAL A 256 -5.58 14.64 11.61
C VAL A 256 -5.50 15.66 10.46
N LYS A 257 -6.59 15.90 9.74
CA LYS A 257 -6.66 16.95 8.71
C LYS A 257 -6.45 18.34 9.31
N ASP A 258 -7.02 18.61 10.49
CA ASP A 258 -6.88 19.89 11.19
C ASP A 258 -5.45 20.12 11.71
N LEU A 259 -4.63 19.06 11.82
CA LEU A 259 -3.18 19.15 12.04
C LEU A 259 -2.39 19.53 10.79
N ASN A 260 -3.07 19.81 9.65
CA ASN A 260 -2.47 20.22 8.38
C ASN A 260 -1.57 19.15 7.72
N VAL A 261 -1.92 17.87 7.87
CA VAL A 261 -1.29 16.78 7.10
C VAL A 261 -1.50 16.94 5.59
N ASP A 262 -0.64 16.30 4.79
CA ASP A 262 -0.69 16.41 3.32
C ASP A 262 -1.65 15.41 2.67
N GLY A 263 -2.05 14.38 3.42
CA GLY A 263 -2.96 13.35 2.94
C GLY A 263 -3.38 12.39 4.03
N ILE A 264 -4.27 11.47 3.68
CA ILE A 264 -4.77 10.42 4.58
C ILE A 264 -4.85 9.10 3.81
N ILE A 265 -4.33 8.04 4.42
CA ILE A 265 -4.47 6.66 3.99
C ILE A 265 -5.67 6.05 4.73
N THR A 266 -6.67 5.56 4.00
CA THR A 266 -7.95 5.10 4.57
C THR A 266 -8.56 3.92 3.83
N ASP A 267 -9.23 3.03 4.56
CA ASP A 267 -10.05 1.96 4.00
C ASP A 267 -11.39 2.48 3.41
N TYR A 268 -11.82 3.69 3.82
CA TYR A 268 -13.12 4.29 3.52
C TYR A 268 -12.97 5.68 2.86
N PRO A 269 -12.43 5.76 1.63
CA PRO A 269 -12.21 7.05 0.97
C PRO A 269 -13.49 7.81 0.65
N ASN A 270 -14.66 7.14 0.67
CA ASN A 270 -15.96 7.79 0.59
C ASN A 270 -16.16 8.82 1.72
N PHE A 271 -15.81 8.46 2.96
CA PHE A 271 -15.92 9.39 4.10
C PHE A 271 -14.99 10.58 3.96
N LEU A 272 -13.75 10.34 3.52
CA LEU A 272 -12.77 11.40 3.29
C LEU A 272 -13.20 12.35 2.17
N THR A 273 -13.76 11.81 1.08
CA THR A 273 -14.26 12.61 -0.04
C THR A 273 -15.45 13.48 0.40
N ASP A 274 -16.35 12.97 1.23
CA ASP A 274 -17.47 13.76 1.73
C ASP A 274 -17.03 14.81 2.77
N LEU A 275 -16.01 14.53 3.59
CA LEU A 275 -15.39 15.51 4.48
C LEU A 275 -14.76 16.67 3.71
N LEU A 276 -14.15 16.41 2.55
CA LEU A 276 -13.45 17.42 1.75
C LEU A 276 -14.36 18.27 0.84
N LYS A 277 -15.65 17.91 0.74
CA LYS A 277 -16.67 18.72 0.04
C LYS A 277 -17.32 19.78 0.94
N GLN A 278 -17.16 19.65 2.26
CA GLN A 278 -17.65 20.59 3.27
C GLN A 278 -16.70 21.78 3.40
#